data_AF-A0A5K1AUH9-F1
#
_entry.id   AF-A0A5K1AUH9-F1
#
_cell.length_a   1.000
_cell.length_b   1.000
_cell.length_c   1.000
_cell.angle_alpha   90.00
_cell.angle_beta   90.00
_cell.angle_gamma   90.00
#
_symmetry.space_group_name_H-M   'P 1'
#
loop_
_entity.id
_entity.type
_entity.pdbx_description
1 polymer ?
#
loop_
_entity_poly.entity_id
_entity_poly.type
_entity_poly.pdbx_seq_one_letter_code
_entity_poly.pdbx_strand_id
1 'polypeptide(L)'
;GGMLRGNIPFVRLKKLERFASCLRSRREVDTIGSLGCIAEDDEVICCICYACKSDSQLMPCNHKSCFGCISRHLLNSQRCFFCNATVTDVKEMTDTRL
;
A
#
# COMPACT_ATOMS: atom_id res chain seq x y z
N GLY A 1 -14.12 31.82 -33.01
CA GLY A 1 -13.26 30.63 -32.87
C GLY A 1 -13.89 29.66 -31.88
N GLY A 2 -14.11 28.41 -32.28
CA GLY A 2 -14.18 27.21 -31.43
C GLY A 2 -15.31 27.07 -30.40
N MET A 3 -16.46 26.52 -30.82
CA MET A 3 -17.48 25.91 -29.96
C MET A 3 -17.00 24.52 -29.49
N LEU A 4 -16.60 24.35 -28.23
CA LEU A 4 -16.41 23.01 -27.66
C LEU A 4 -17.76 22.46 -27.17
N ARG A 5 -18.64 22.10 -28.12
CA ARG A 5 -19.86 21.33 -27.82
C ARG A 5 -19.47 19.87 -27.61
N GLY A 6 -18.83 19.59 -26.48
CA GLY A 6 -18.51 18.24 -26.05
C GLY A 6 -19.79 17.51 -25.69
N ASN A 7 -20.37 16.76 -26.64
CA ASN A 7 -21.34 15.72 -26.32
C ASN A 7 -20.63 14.63 -25.54
N ILE A 8 -20.45 14.80 -24.23
CA ILE A 8 -20.16 13.67 -23.35
C ILE A 8 -21.40 12.79 -23.44
N PRO A 9 -21.34 11.60 -24.06
CA PRO A 9 -22.53 10.78 -24.22
C PRO A 9 -23.13 10.53 -22.85
N PHE A 10 -24.45 10.72 -22.72
CA PHE A 10 -25.20 10.56 -21.46
C PHE A 10 -24.84 9.27 -20.69
N VAL A 11 -24.49 8.20 -21.43
CA VAL A 11 -23.98 6.93 -20.91
C VAL A 11 -22.68 7.09 -20.09
N ARG A 12 -21.73 7.90 -20.55
CA ARG A 12 -20.48 8.19 -19.82
C ARG A 12 -20.74 9.01 -18.56
N LEU A 13 -21.67 9.96 -18.63
CA LEU A 13 -22.06 10.77 -17.47
C LEU A 13 -22.67 9.90 -16.37
N LYS A 14 -23.64 9.04 -16.73
CA LYS A 14 -24.27 8.10 -15.79
C LYS A 14 -23.27 7.11 -15.18
N LYS A 15 -22.27 6.65 -15.95
CA LYS A 15 -21.18 5.81 -15.43
C LYS A 15 -20.30 6.56 -14.43
N LEU A 16 -19.97 7.82 -14.71
CA LEU A 16 -19.18 8.67 -13.83
C LEU A 16 -19.91 8.95 -12.51
N GLU A 17 -21.22 9.22 -12.56
CA GLU A 17 -22.04 9.47 -11.36
C GLU A 17 -22.12 8.24 -10.45
N ARG A 18 -22.33 7.05 -11.03
CA ARG A 18 -22.29 5.78 -10.29
C ARG A 18 -20.95 5.56 -9.62
N PHE A 19 -19.86 5.78 -10.36
CA PHE A 19 -18.51 5.65 -9.83
C PHE A 19 -18.24 6.64 -8.67
N ALA A 20 -18.64 7.90 -8.83
CA ALA A 20 -18.52 8.91 -7.78
C ALA A 20 -19.37 8.56 -6.55
N SER A 21 -20.54 7.95 -6.74
CA SER A 21 -21.37 7.44 -5.65
C SER A 21 -20.67 6.33 -4.87
N CYS A 22 -20.08 5.35 -5.56
CA CYS A 22 -19.31 4.28 -4.92
C CYS A 22 -18.11 4.83 -4.13
N LEU A 23 -17.38 5.81 -4.66
CA LEU A 23 -16.27 6.45 -3.95
C LEU A 23 -16.75 7.19 -2.69
N ARG A 24 -17.88 7.92 -2.77
CA ARG A 24 -18.46 8.60 -1.59
C ARG A 24 -18.92 7.61 -0.52
N SER A 25 -19.59 6.52 -0.91
CA SER A 25 -20.00 5.47 0.01
C SER A 25 -18.81 4.77 0.68
N ARG A 26 -17.70 4.59 -0.03
CA ARG A 26 -16.48 4.01 0.55
C ARG A 26 -15.78 4.98 1.51
N ARG A 27 -15.95 6.29 1.30
CA ARG A 27 -15.36 7.33 2.16
C ARG A 27 -15.97 7.38 3.57
N GLU A 28 -17.23 6.98 3.73
CA GLU A 28 -17.87 6.78 5.06
C GLU A 28 -17.32 5.54 5.78
N VAL A 29 -16.74 4.59 5.04
CA VAL A 29 -16.06 3.39 5.56
C VAL A 29 -14.54 3.61 5.68
N ASP A 30 -13.99 4.67 5.08
CA ASP A 30 -12.55 4.98 5.06
C ASP A 30 -12.06 5.82 6.26
N THR A 31 -12.85 5.96 7.34
CA THR A 31 -12.23 6.13 8.68
C THR A 31 -11.50 4.86 9.13
N ILE A 32 -11.66 3.73 8.41
CA ILE A 32 -10.99 2.45 8.68
C ILE A 32 -9.98 2.07 7.57
N GLY A 33 -10.04 2.70 6.39
CA GLY A 33 -9.16 2.37 5.25
C GLY A 33 -7.97 3.31 5.03
N SER A 34 -7.97 4.50 5.65
CA SER A 34 -6.93 5.53 5.51
C SER A 34 -6.40 6.06 6.85
N LEU A 35 -6.69 5.36 7.95
CA LEU A 35 -5.84 5.37 9.14
C LEU A 35 -4.89 4.19 8.95
N GLY A 36 -3.60 4.43 9.07
CA GLY A 36 -2.58 3.46 8.69
C GLY A 36 -2.78 2.09 9.31
N CYS A 37 -2.04 1.13 8.78
CA CYS A 37 -1.54 -0.02 9.54
C CYS A 37 -0.64 0.40 10.72
N ILE A 38 -0.99 1.49 11.41
CA ILE A 38 -0.59 1.79 12.77
C ILE A 38 -1.67 1.13 13.64
N ALA A 39 -1.70 -0.20 13.63
CA ALA A 39 -1.93 -0.87 14.89
C ALA A 39 -0.71 -0.48 15.72
N GLU A 40 -0.92 0.46 16.63
CA GLU A 40 0.02 0.72 17.69
C GLU A 40 0.23 -0.63 18.39
N ASP A 41 1.46 -1.13 18.29
CA ASP A 41 2.04 -2.06 19.25
C ASP A 41 1.35 -3.42 19.39
N ASP A 42 1.23 -4.19 18.29
CA ASP A 42 1.15 -5.66 18.35
C ASP A 42 1.65 -6.22 17.01
N GLU A 43 2.97 -6.44 16.94
CA GLU A 43 3.66 -7.36 16.03
C GLU A 43 2.96 -7.71 14.71
N VAL A 44 2.96 -6.77 13.76
CA VAL A 44 2.32 -6.96 12.45
C VAL A 44 2.94 -8.19 11.74
N ILE A 45 2.16 -9.26 11.60
CA ILE A 45 2.57 -10.47 10.87
C ILE A 45 2.89 -10.09 9.42
N CYS A 46 4.01 -10.59 8.91
CA CYS A 46 4.44 -10.37 7.54
C CYS A 46 3.40 -10.90 6.56
N CYS A 47 2.79 -10.02 5.78
CA CYS A 47 1.77 -10.37 4.78
C CYS A 47 2.30 -11.16 3.57
N ILE A 48 3.60 -11.41 3.49
CA ILE A 48 4.21 -12.25 2.45
C ILE A 48 4.21 -13.73 2.87
N CYS A 49 4.52 -14.01 4.14
CA CYS A 49 4.60 -15.39 4.63
C CYS A 49 3.48 -15.78 5.61
N TYR A 50 2.73 -14.80 6.14
CA TYR A 50 1.69 -14.98 7.15
C TYR A 50 2.11 -15.76 8.40
N ALA A 51 3.42 -15.85 8.68
CA ALA A 51 3.96 -16.70 9.75
C ALA A 51 4.94 -15.95 10.68
N CYS A 52 5.78 -15.08 10.12
CA CYS A 52 6.81 -14.33 10.88
C CYS A 52 6.35 -12.89 11.12
N LYS A 53 6.94 -12.22 12.12
CA LYS A 53 6.72 -10.79 12.38
C LYS A 53 7.35 -9.93 11.29
N SER A 54 6.80 -8.74 11.05
CA SER A 54 7.38 -7.75 10.13
C SER A 54 8.50 -6.97 10.81
N ASP A 55 9.62 -7.65 11.03
CA ASP A 55 10.81 -7.17 11.76
C ASP A 55 11.85 -6.45 10.88
N SER A 56 11.52 -6.13 9.63
CA SER A 56 12.43 -5.42 8.72
C SER A 56 11.73 -4.33 7.91
N GLN A 57 12.47 -3.26 7.61
CA GLN A 57 12.02 -2.12 6.83
C GLN A 57 12.90 -1.93 5.58
N LEU A 58 12.25 -1.77 4.42
CA LEU A 58 12.89 -1.63 3.12
C LEU A 58 13.11 -0.14 2.77
N MET A 59 14.36 0.28 2.59
CA MET A 59 14.69 1.66 2.25
C MET A 59 14.87 1.86 0.74
N PRO A 60 14.45 3.01 0.16
CA PRO A 60 13.90 4.21 0.81
C PRO A 60 12.36 4.23 0.90
N CYS A 61 11.67 3.15 0.53
CA CYS A 61 10.20 3.16 0.40
C CYS A 61 9.43 2.92 1.72
N ASN A 62 10.13 2.60 2.80
CA ASN A 62 9.63 2.40 4.16
C ASN A 62 8.60 1.27 4.35
N HIS A 63 8.36 0.42 3.35
CA HIS A 63 7.54 -0.78 3.49
C HIS A 63 8.19 -1.79 4.45
N LYS A 64 7.37 -2.64 5.07
CA LYS A 64 7.83 -3.62 6.07
C LYS A 64 7.49 -5.06 5.66
N SER A 65 8.35 -5.98 6.05
CA SER A 65 8.16 -7.43 5.93
C SER A 65 9.01 -8.15 6.98
N CYS A 66 8.96 -9.48 7.06
CA CYS A 66 9.96 -10.22 7.81
C CYS A 66 11.30 -10.23 7.07
N PHE A 67 12.41 -10.27 7.82
CA PHE A 67 13.77 -10.27 7.30
C PHE A 67 14.03 -11.46 6.37
N GLY A 68 13.46 -12.64 6.69
CA GLY A 68 13.59 -13.85 5.89
C GLY A 68 13.00 -13.68 4.48
N CYS A 69 11.81 -13.09 4.36
CA CYS A 69 11.17 -12.86 3.06
C CYS A 69 11.97 -11.87 2.20
N ILE A 70 12.34 -10.71 2.75
CA ILE A 70 13.09 -9.70 1.98
C ILE A 70 14.47 -10.22 1.58
N SER A 71 15.20 -10.86 2.49
CA SER A 71 16.53 -11.40 2.19
C SER A 71 16.48 -12.44 1.07
N ARG A 72 15.50 -13.37 1.10
CA ARG A 72 15.31 -14.37 0.05
C ARG A 72 15.01 -13.73 -1.31
N HIS A 73 14.20 -12.67 -1.31
CA HIS A 73 13.80 -11.98 -2.54
C HIS A 73 14.94 -11.20 -3.17
N LEU A 74 15.76 -10.52 -2.36
CA LEU A 74 16.90 -9.73 -2.84
C LEU A 74 17.96 -10.59 -3.56
N LEU A 75 17.98 -11.91 -3.35
CA LEU A 75 18.81 -12.82 -4.14
C LEU A 75 18.44 -12.84 -5.63
N ASN A 76 17.20 -12.50 -5.96
CA ASN A 76 16.68 -12.54 -7.33
C ASN A 76 16.26 -11.16 -7.86
N SER A 77 15.85 -10.24 -6.98
CA SER A 77 15.34 -8.93 -7.38
C SER A 77 15.61 -7.88 -6.31
N GLN A 78 16.40 -6.85 -6.65
CA GLN A 78 16.68 -5.71 -5.77
C GLN A 78 15.54 -4.68 -5.74
N ARG A 79 14.28 -5.12 -5.78
CA ARG A 79 13.09 -4.25 -5.81
C ARG A 79 12.12 -4.58 -4.69
N CYS A 80 11.43 -3.60 -4.15
CA CYS A 80 10.43 -3.78 -3.11
C CYS A 80 9.23 -4.55 -3.68
N PHE A 81 8.73 -5.55 -2.95
CA PHE A 81 7.54 -6.33 -3.34
C PHE A 81 6.29 -5.47 -3.56
N PHE A 82 6.15 -4.42 -2.76
CA PHE A 82 4.90 -3.67 -2.63
C PHE A 82 4.80 -2.56 -3.67
N CYS A 83 5.87 -1.77 -3.82
CA CYS A 83 5.87 -0.59 -4.68
C CYS A 83 6.86 -0.69 -5.83
N ASN A 84 7.63 -1.79 -5.92
CA ASN A 84 8.64 -2.00 -6.95
C ASN A 84 9.78 -0.96 -6.93
N ALA A 85 9.93 -0.12 -5.88
CA ALA A 85 11.08 0.76 -5.76
C ALA A 85 12.38 -0.06 -5.59
N THR A 86 13.51 0.43 -6.10
CA THR A 86 14.81 -0.19 -5.83
C THR A 86 15.09 -0.19 -4.34
N VAL A 87 15.44 -1.35 -3.77
CA VAL A 87 15.81 -1.48 -2.36
C VAL A 87 17.29 -1.21 -2.24
N THR A 88 17.65 -0.17 -1.51
CA THR A 88 19.06 0.20 -1.28
C THR A 88 19.58 -0.34 0.04
N ASP A 89 18.70 -0.57 1.02
CA ASP A 89 19.06 -1.06 2.34
C ASP A 89 17.86 -1.73 3.02
N VAL A 90 18.13 -2.61 3.99
CA VAL A 90 17.14 -3.30 4.81
C VAL A 90 17.49 -3.08 6.28
N LYS A 91 16.65 -2.34 6.99
CA LYS A 91 16.83 -2.03 8.41
C LYS A 91 16.05 -3.01 9.28
N GLU A 92 16.74 -3.70 10.17
CA GLU A 92 16.11 -4.55 11.19
C GLU A 92 15.43 -3.69 12.28
N MET A 93 14.26 -4.12 12.71
CA MET A 93 13.43 -3.47 13.72
C MET A 93 13.48 -4.29 15.00
N THR A 94 14.58 -4.20 15.74
CA THR A 94 14.72 -4.88 17.03
C THR A 94 13.83 -4.21 18.08
N ASP A 95 12.90 -4.95 18.67
CA ASP A 95 12.13 -4.52 19.84
C ASP A 95 13.10 -4.36 21.03
N THR A 96 13.47 -3.12 21.34
CA THR A 96 14.37 -2.81 22.46
C THR A 96 13.51 -2.43 23.66
N ARG A 97 12.86 -3.42 24.26
CA ARG A 97 12.22 -3.28 25.57
C ARG A 97 13.16 -3.86 26.63
N LEU A 98 13.98 -2.98 27.20
CA LEU A 98 14.70 -3.20 28.47
C LEU A 98 13.77 -2.83 29.63
#